data_AF-F8D422-F1
#
_entry.id   AF-F8D422-F1
#
_cell.length_a   1.000
_cell.length_b   1.000
_cell.length_c   1.000
_cell.angle_alpha   90.00
_cell.angle_beta   90.00
_cell.angle_gamma   90.00
#
_symmetry.space_group_name_H-M   'P 1'
#
loop_
_entity.id
_entity.type
_entity.pdbx_description
1 polymer ?
#
loop_
_entity_poly.entity_id
_entity_poly.type
_entity_poly.pdbx_seq_one_letter_code
_entity_poly.pdbx_strand_id
1 'polypeptide(L)'
;MATETEPDPGSDERSRYVDASGDPEAAVDDGNGDGADPDTRALALEEARTTFDYQVERLREIDAKAIEILKANLLIIGVFVTGLSVVGQTDIDVRAFVNPHTAFGAVLMLVSTAIAGVTYTTSNLRGGVGRDALEAALSDGAFAERLVRSYGEWIEYNAAVTAVNDVLVTITVLLIVDSFVFVVVGIGVGAADLSPIGVWTSFAGLTLVLGYLTHVAYQMDHVGSVGSSEDPTTATFDGVRLSKGATRGQSHDALRRTVRARDEGTTEADERERHSREGKT
;
A
#
# COMPACT_ATOMS: atom_id res chain seq x y z
N MET A 1 39.41 40.48 -29.69
CA MET A 1 40.34 39.32 -29.63
C MET A 1 41.55 39.80 -28.86
N ALA A 2 41.48 39.71 -27.54
CA ALA A 2 42.51 40.16 -26.61
C ALA A 2 43.03 38.91 -25.90
N THR A 3 44.32 38.66 -26.07
CA THR A 3 45.11 37.61 -25.44
C THR A 3 45.64 38.16 -24.11
N GLU A 4 45.16 37.61 -23.00
CA GLU A 4 45.77 37.82 -21.68
C GLU A 4 46.77 36.69 -21.42
N THR A 5 47.98 37.11 -21.07
CA THR A 5 49.18 36.31 -20.89
C THR A 5 49.38 36.10 -19.39
N GLU A 6 49.57 34.85 -18.99
CA GLU A 6 50.03 34.42 -17.66
C GLU A 6 51.30 35.15 -17.20
N PRO A 7 51.47 35.26 -15.88
CA PRO A 7 52.79 35.06 -15.28
C PRO A 7 52.77 34.04 -14.13
N ASP A 8 53.47 32.92 -14.35
CA ASP A 8 54.25 32.16 -13.36
C ASP A 8 55.71 32.65 -13.53
N PRO A 9 56.62 32.74 -12.52
CA PRO A 9 56.77 31.78 -11.43
C PRO A 9 57.15 32.33 -10.04
N GLY A 10 57.00 31.46 -9.05
CA GLY A 10 57.27 31.73 -7.65
C GLY A 10 58.74 31.96 -7.28
N SER A 11 58.92 32.46 -6.06
CA SER A 11 60.00 32.10 -5.12
C SER A 11 59.76 32.85 -3.81
N ASP A 12 60.18 32.21 -2.72
CA ASP A 12 60.34 32.77 -1.38
C ASP A 12 59.07 32.92 -0.54
N GLU A 13 58.75 31.88 0.23
CA GLU A 13 58.90 31.95 1.68
C GLU A 13 58.81 30.53 2.30
N ARG A 14 60.00 29.90 2.39
CA ARG A 14 60.26 28.95 3.47
C ARG A 14 60.13 29.70 4.79
N SER A 15 59.45 29.08 5.76
CA SER A 15 59.70 29.18 7.21
C SER A 15 58.44 29.48 8.02
N ARG A 16 57.66 28.43 8.30
CA ARG A 16 57.14 28.22 9.66
C ARG A 16 56.77 26.75 9.84
N TYR A 17 57.79 25.95 10.10
CA TYR A 17 57.64 24.74 10.91
C TYR A 17 57.27 25.20 12.33
N VAL A 18 56.02 24.97 12.73
CA VAL A 18 55.60 25.06 14.13
C VAL A 18 55.37 23.63 14.59
N ASP A 19 56.37 23.16 15.33
CA ASP A 19 56.33 22.23 16.45
C ASP A 19 55.19 21.20 16.50
N ALA A 20 55.51 19.98 16.09
CA ALA A 20 54.78 18.77 16.41
C ALA A 20 55.36 18.18 17.70
N SER A 21 54.93 18.70 18.86
CA SER A 21 55.08 18.01 20.15
C SER A 21 54.15 18.63 21.21
N GLY A 22 52.87 18.27 21.14
CA GLY A 22 51.88 18.56 22.17
C GLY A 22 51.02 17.32 22.41
N ASP A 23 50.91 16.91 23.68
CA ASP A 23 50.22 15.73 24.20
C ASP A 23 48.87 15.38 23.53
N PRO A 24 48.59 14.10 23.22
CA PRO A 24 47.25 13.63 22.91
C PRO A 24 46.53 13.22 24.21
N GLU A 25 46.40 14.13 25.16
CA GLU A 25 45.50 13.96 26.31
C GLU A 25 44.72 15.25 26.53
N ALA A 26 43.40 15.10 26.67
CA ALA A 26 42.40 16.13 26.95
C ALA A 26 41.85 16.93 25.75
N ALA A 27 41.15 16.23 24.86
CA ALA A 27 39.87 16.71 24.33
C ALA A 27 38.98 15.49 24.04
N VAL A 28 38.63 14.76 25.10
CA VAL A 28 37.38 14.01 25.11
C VAL A 28 36.30 15.10 25.16
N ASP A 29 35.77 15.44 23.98
CA ASP A 29 34.50 16.12 23.85
C ASP A 29 33.44 15.15 24.37
N ASP A 30 33.28 15.14 25.70
CA ASP A 30 32.08 14.64 26.37
C ASP A 30 30.95 15.63 26.06
N GLY A 31 30.55 15.65 24.78
CA GLY A 31 29.27 16.15 24.31
C GLY A 31 28.18 15.27 24.87
N ASN A 32 27.95 15.41 26.17
CA ASN A 32 26.82 14.88 26.91
C ASN A 32 25.55 15.17 26.10
N GLY A 33 24.98 14.10 25.54
CA GLY A 33 23.93 14.11 24.52
C GLY A 33 22.74 14.97 24.91
N ASP A 34 22.76 16.20 24.45
CA ASP A 34 21.65 17.12 24.58
C ASP A 34 20.65 16.77 23.48
N GLY A 35 19.49 16.29 23.90
CA GLY A 35 18.47 15.81 22.99
C GLY A 35 18.07 16.91 22.01
N ALA A 36 17.90 16.53 20.74
CA ALA A 36 17.58 17.37 19.60
C ALA A 36 17.01 18.76 19.97
N ASP A 37 17.68 19.81 19.50
CA ASP A 37 17.30 21.22 19.69
C ASP A 37 15.77 21.41 19.57
N PRO A 38 15.11 22.12 20.50
CA PRO A 38 13.67 22.34 20.49
C PRO A 38 13.09 22.80 19.14
N ASP A 39 13.84 23.61 18.38
CA ASP A 39 13.41 24.05 17.05
C ASP A 39 13.45 22.89 16.02
N THR A 40 14.45 22.01 16.10
CA THR A 40 14.53 20.78 15.30
C THR A 40 13.38 19.82 15.61
N ARG A 41 13.00 19.69 16.89
CA ARG A 41 11.85 18.86 17.31
C ARG A 41 10.52 19.45 16.84
N ALA A 42 10.36 20.77 16.92
CA ALA A 42 9.16 21.46 16.45
C ALA A 42 8.98 21.28 14.94
N LEU A 43 10.06 21.42 14.17
CA LEU A 43 10.06 21.19 12.72
C LEU A 43 9.71 19.72 12.38
N ALA A 44 10.30 18.76 13.09
CA ALA A 44 9.99 17.33 12.89
C ALA A 44 8.52 17.01 13.20
N LEU A 45 7.93 17.65 14.21
CA LEU A 45 6.51 17.50 14.54
C LEU A 45 5.61 18.11 13.45
N GLU A 46 5.96 19.29 12.94
CA GLU A 46 5.22 19.96 11.86
C GLU A 46 5.22 19.13 10.57
N GLU A 47 6.38 18.58 10.19
CA GLU A 47 6.51 17.70 9.03
C GLU A 47 5.77 16.36 9.22
N ALA A 48 5.85 15.78 10.42
CA ALA A 48 5.12 14.55 10.77
C ALA A 48 3.60 14.77 10.72
N ARG A 49 3.12 15.91 11.21
CA ARG A 49 1.70 16.28 11.14
C ARG A 49 1.25 16.47 9.69
N THR A 50 2.02 17.18 8.89
CA THR A 50 1.72 17.40 7.47
C THR A 50 1.67 16.07 6.70
N THR A 51 2.62 15.18 6.94
CA THR A 51 2.65 13.83 6.34
C THR A 51 1.46 13.00 6.77
N PHE A 52 1.10 13.03 8.06
CA PHE A 52 -0.06 12.33 8.59
C PHE A 52 -1.36 12.85 7.96
N ASP A 53 -1.53 14.16 7.87
CA ASP A 53 -2.72 14.78 7.26
C ASP A 53 -2.86 14.39 5.78
N TYR A 54 -1.75 14.37 5.03
CA TYR A 54 -1.74 13.89 3.65
C TYR A 54 -2.14 12.41 3.53
N GLN A 55 -1.64 11.55 4.43
CA GLN A 55 -1.99 10.12 4.42
C GLN A 55 -3.45 9.88 4.82
N VAL A 56 -3.97 10.65 5.78
CA VAL A 56 -5.39 10.61 6.17
C VAL A 56 -6.27 10.98 4.99
N GLU A 57 -5.93 12.05 4.27
CA GLU A 57 -6.70 12.48 3.11
C GLU A 57 -6.65 11.43 1.99
N ARG A 58 -5.45 10.89 1.70
CA ARG A 58 -5.31 9.80 0.72
C ARG A 58 -6.13 8.57 1.08
N LEU A 59 -6.18 8.18 2.36
CA LEU A 59 -7.01 7.05 2.81
C LEU A 59 -8.51 7.33 2.65
N ARG A 60 -8.97 8.56 2.91
CA ARG A 60 -10.36 8.97 2.66
C ARG A 60 -10.72 8.95 1.18
N GLU A 61 -9.82 9.40 0.31
CA GLU A 61 -10.01 9.31 -1.14
C GLU A 61 -10.11 7.84 -1.61
N ILE A 62 -9.28 6.96 -1.05
CA ILE A 62 -9.33 5.52 -1.33
C ILE A 62 -10.66 4.93 -0.88
N ASP A 63 -11.12 5.27 0.32
CA ASP A 63 -12.43 4.83 0.85
C ASP A 63 -13.58 5.27 -0.06
N ALA A 64 -13.58 6.55 -0.47
CA ALA A 64 -14.55 7.11 -1.39
C ALA A 64 -14.55 6.38 -2.75
N LYS A 65 -13.37 6.09 -3.32
CA LYS A 65 -13.26 5.30 -4.55
C LYS A 65 -13.77 3.87 -4.37
N ALA A 66 -13.46 3.23 -3.23
CA ALA A 66 -13.88 1.86 -2.96
C ALA A 66 -15.41 1.74 -2.84
N ILE A 67 -16.07 2.69 -2.17
CA ILE A 67 -17.54 2.69 -2.08
C ILE A 67 -18.21 3.00 -3.42
N GLU A 68 -17.61 3.86 -4.25
CA GLU A 68 -18.09 4.10 -5.63
C GLU A 68 -18.00 2.83 -6.49
N ILE A 69 -16.86 2.13 -6.43
CA ILE A 69 -16.68 0.85 -7.13
C ILE A 69 -17.68 -0.19 -6.61
N LEU A 70 -17.88 -0.29 -5.29
CA LEU A 70 -18.86 -1.20 -4.72
C LEU A 70 -20.28 -0.93 -5.24
N LYS A 71 -20.69 0.35 -5.26
CA LYS A 71 -21.99 0.75 -5.81
C LYS A 71 -22.12 0.41 -7.30
N ALA A 72 -21.07 0.65 -8.09
CA ALA A 72 -21.05 0.32 -9.51
C ALA A 72 -21.17 -1.19 -9.73
N ASN A 73 -20.42 -2.01 -8.99
CA ASN A 73 -20.51 -3.47 -9.07
C ASN A 73 -21.91 -3.97 -8.71
N LEU A 74 -22.51 -3.44 -7.63
CA LEU A 74 -23.87 -3.80 -7.24
C LEU A 74 -24.91 -3.41 -8.29
N LEU A 75 -24.73 -2.25 -8.94
CA LEU A 75 -25.59 -1.84 -10.06
C LEU A 75 -25.47 -2.81 -11.24
N ILE A 76 -24.25 -3.17 -11.63
CA ILE A 76 -23.98 -4.11 -12.72
C ILE A 76 -24.59 -5.49 -12.40
N ILE A 77 -24.41 -6.00 -11.18
CA ILE A 77 -25.06 -7.23 -10.71
C ILE A 77 -26.58 -7.13 -10.84
N GLY A 78 -27.18 -6.01 -10.41
CA GLY A 78 -28.63 -5.79 -10.50
C GLY A 78 -29.14 -5.83 -11.94
N VAL A 79 -28.42 -5.20 -12.87
CA VAL A 79 -28.71 -5.24 -14.31
C VAL A 79 -28.61 -6.68 -14.84
N PHE A 80 -27.57 -7.43 -14.46
CA PHE A 80 -27.43 -8.83 -14.85
C PHE A 80 -28.56 -9.72 -14.34
N VAL A 81 -28.90 -9.61 -13.05
CA VAL A 81 -29.99 -10.38 -12.44
C VAL A 81 -31.33 -10.06 -13.10
N THR A 82 -31.55 -8.79 -13.45
CA THR A 82 -32.75 -8.34 -14.17
C THR A 82 -32.78 -8.93 -15.58
N GLY A 83 -31.68 -8.87 -16.33
CA GLY A 83 -31.56 -9.49 -17.65
C GLY A 83 -31.84 -10.99 -17.61
N LEU A 84 -31.28 -11.70 -16.63
CA LEU A 84 -31.52 -13.12 -16.44
C LEU A 84 -32.99 -13.43 -16.09
N SER A 85 -33.62 -12.58 -15.27
CA SER A 85 -35.04 -12.71 -14.93
C SER A 85 -35.95 -12.57 -16.15
N VAL A 86 -35.65 -11.61 -17.05
CA VAL A 86 -36.40 -11.42 -18.29
C VAL A 86 -36.23 -12.63 -19.22
N VAL A 87 -35.00 -13.09 -19.43
CA VAL A 87 -34.73 -14.27 -20.28
C VAL A 87 -35.44 -15.51 -19.74
N GLY A 88 -35.46 -15.71 -18.43
CA GLY A 88 -36.15 -16.84 -17.80
C GLY A 88 -37.68 -16.83 -17.96
N GLN A 89 -38.29 -15.71 -18.35
CA GLN A 89 -39.72 -15.59 -18.63
C GLN A 89 -40.06 -15.78 -20.12
N THR A 90 -39.05 -15.94 -20.98
CA THR A 90 -39.23 -16.14 -22.42
C THR A 90 -39.05 -17.62 -22.80
N ASP A 91 -39.55 -18.02 -23.98
CA ASP A 91 -39.34 -19.37 -24.55
C ASP A 91 -37.90 -19.62 -25.04
N ILE A 92 -36.95 -18.75 -24.67
CA ILE A 92 -35.54 -18.86 -25.02
C ILE A 92 -34.91 -19.98 -24.17
N ASP A 93 -34.17 -20.89 -24.79
CA ASP A 93 -33.41 -21.92 -24.06
C ASP A 93 -32.26 -21.28 -23.27
N VAL A 94 -32.50 -21.05 -21.98
CA VAL A 94 -31.53 -20.45 -21.06
C VAL A 94 -30.28 -21.33 -20.91
N ARG A 95 -30.37 -22.64 -21.18
CA ARG A 95 -29.23 -23.56 -21.02
C ARG A 95 -28.07 -23.21 -21.94
N ALA A 96 -28.34 -22.67 -23.13
CA ALA A 96 -27.29 -22.22 -24.05
C ALA A 96 -26.44 -21.08 -23.46
N PHE A 97 -27.01 -20.27 -22.56
CA PHE A 97 -26.36 -19.12 -21.94
C PHE A 97 -25.68 -19.46 -20.60
N VAL A 98 -25.94 -20.63 -20.03
CA VAL A 98 -25.26 -21.13 -18.83
C VAL A 98 -24.05 -21.95 -19.27
N ASN A 99 -22.90 -21.29 -19.40
CA ASN A 99 -21.66 -21.89 -19.87
C ASN A 99 -20.46 -21.44 -19.02
N PRO A 100 -19.26 -22.03 -19.18
CA PRO A 100 -18.10 -21.72 -18.36
C PRO A 100 -17.75 -20.23 -18.31
N HIS A 101 -17.97 -19.48 -19.41
CA HIS A 101 -17.68 -18.05 -19.45
C HIS A 101 -18.63 -17.24 -18.55
N THR A 102 -19.94 -17.45 -18.67
CA THR A 102 -20.93 -16.71 -17.87
C THR A 102 -20.83 -17.08 -16.39
N ALA A 103 -20.57 -18.36 -16.08
CA ALA A 103 -20.32 -18.82 -14.72
C ALA A 103 -19.04 -18.19 -14.12
N PHE A 104 -17.93 -18.23 -14.84
CA PHE A 104 -16.66 -17.65 -14.37
C PHE A 104 -16.75 -16.13 -14.24
N GLY A 105 -17.34 -15.45 -15.22
CA GLY A 105 -17.59 -14.01 -15.16
C GLY A 105 -18.45 -13.61 -13.96
N ALA A 106 -19.51 -14.35 -13.66
CA ALA A 106 -20.33 -14.11 -12.47
C ALA A 106 -19.53 -14.28 -11.16
N VAL A 107 -18.68 -15.30 -11.08
CA VAL A 107 -17.80 -15.51 -9.92
C VAL A 107 -16.82 -14.35 -9.76
N LEU A 108 -16.15 -13.92 -10.84
CA LEU A 108 -15.23 -12.78 -10.82
C LEU A 108 -15.93 -11.49 -10.33
N MET A 109 -17.17 -11.25 -10.77
CA MET A 109 -17.96 -10.09 -10.33
C MET A 109 -18.21 -10.11 -8.81
N LEU A 110 -18.58 -11.28 -8.26
CA LEU A 110 -18.81 -11.45 -6.83
C LEU A 110 -17.52 -11.27 -6.03
N VAL A 111 -16.41 -11.84 -6.51
CA VAL A 111 -15.09 -11.67 -5.88
C VAL A 111 -14.65 -10.21 -5.89
N SER A 112 -14.81 -9.51 -7.03
CA SER A 112 -14.53 -8.07 -7.15
C SER A 112 -15.34 -7.26 -6.13
N THR A 113 -16.64 -7.54 -6.01
CA THR A 113 -17.54 -6.90 -5.04
C THR A 113 -17.11 -7.16 -3.59
N ALA A 114 -16.73 -8.38 -3.26
CA ALA A 114 -16.25 -8.73 -1.93
C ALA A 114 -14.96 -7.98 -1.58
N ILE A 115 -13.99 -7.93 -2.50
CA ILE A 115 -12.73 -7.20 -2.30
C ILE A 115 -12.98 -5.69 -2.13
N ALA A 116 -13.89 -5.10 -2.91
CA ALA A 116 -14.28 -3.70 -2.75
C ALA A 116 -14.85 -3.43 -1.35
N GLY A 117 -15.73 -4.31 -0.87
CA GLY A 117 -16.28 -4.24 0.49
C GLY A 117 -15.21 -4.36 1.58
N VAL A 118 -14.27 -5.29 1.43
CA VAL A 118 -13.12 -5.40 2.35
C VAL A 118 -12.31 -4.10 2.36
N THR A 119 -11.96 -3.57 1.18
CA THR A 119 -11.18 -2.33 1.02
C THR A 119 -11.86 -1.15 1.71
N TYR A 120 -13.18 -1.01 1.56
CA TYR A 120 -13.97 -0.02 2.29
C TYR A 120 -13.83 -0.21 3.81
N THR A 121 -14.04 -1.43 4.32
CA THR A 121 -13.97 -1.67 5.78
C THR A 121 -12.56 -1.53 6.38
N THR A 122 -11.51 -1.81 5.59
CA THR A 122 -10.11 -1.74 6.05
C THR A 122 -9.51 -0.35 5.92
N SER A 123 -10.13 0.54 5.16
CA SER A 123 -9.72 1.94 5.04
C SER A 123 -10.05 2.78 6.28
N ASN A 124 -10.61 2.16 7.33
CA ASN A 124 -10.98 2.85 8.55
C ASN A 124 -9.74 3.35 9.30
N LEU A 125 -9.65 4.67 9.48
CA LEU A 125 -8.51 5.36 10.06
C LEU A 125 -8.32 4.99 11.54
N ARG A 126 -7.10 4.58 11.92
CA ARG A 126 -6.62 4.69 13.29
C ARG A 126 -5.82 5.98 13.42
N GLY A 127 -6.46 7.00 13.97
CA GLY A 127 -5.83 8.30 14.22
C GLY A 127 -6.57 9.06 15.30
N GLY A 128 -5.84 9.53 16.30
CA GLY A 128 -6.39 10.33 17.39
C GLY A 128 -5.60 10.16 18.68
N VAL A 129 -5.33 11.28 19.35
CA VAL A 129 -4.76 11.27 20.70
C VAL A 129 -5.86 10.86 21.67
N GLY A 130 -5.73 9.68 22.27
CA GLY A 130 -6.65 9.22 23.31
C GLY A 130 -6.64 10.15 24.52
N ARG A 131 -7.75 10.20 25.26
CA ARG A 131 -7.90 11.06 26.45
C ARG A 131 -6.77 10.88 27.45
N ASP A 132 -6.33 9.64 27.65
CA ASP A 132 -5.27 9.28 28.59
C ASP A 132 -3.89 9.81 28.13
N ALA A 133 -3.66 9.86 26.82
CA ALA A 133 -2.44 10.44 26.25
C ALA A 133 -2.43 11.98 26.36
N LEU A 134 -3.60 12.63 26.33
CA LEU A 134 -3.75 14.06 26.56
C LEU A 134 -3.57 14.42 28.05
N GLU A 135 -4.04 13.57 28.97
CA GLU A 135 -3.81 13.74 30.41
C GLU A 135 -2.34 13.52 30.79
N ALA A 136 -1.67 12.56 30.14
CA ALA A 136 -0.23 12.35 30.26
C ALA A 136 0.60 13.49 29.63
N ALA A 137 0.05 14.21 28.66
CA ALA A 137 0.67 15.38 28.02
C ALA A 137 0.78 16.57 28.96
N LEU A 138 -0.28 16.79 29.74
CA LEU A 138 -0.41 17.92 30.65
C LEU A 138 0.41 17.76 31.92
N SER A 139 0.94 16.55 32.18
CA SER A 139 1.66 16.21 33.41
C SER A 139 3.17 16.08 33.25
N ASP A 140 3.72 16.02 32.02
CA ASP A 140 5.13 15.68 31.81
C ASP A 140 5.72 16.31 30.53
N GLY A 141 6.95 16.86 30.64
CA GLY A 141 7.67 17.54 29.56
C GLY A 141 8.16 16.61 28.43
N ALA A 142 8.14 15.30 28.65
CA ALA A 142 8.46 14.28 27.65
C ALA A 142 7.33 14.02 26.63
N PHE A 143 6.24 14.79 26.68
CA PHE A 143 5.10 14.62 25.78
C PHE A 143 5.46 14.77 24.30
N ALA A 144 6.30 15.75 23.94
CA ALA A 144 6.69 15.98 22.56
C ALA A 144 7.40 14.75 21.96
N GLU A 145 8.28 14.09 22.73
CA GLU A 145 8.99 12.89 22.28
C GLU A 145 8.04 11.69 22.11
N ARG A 146 7.12 11.48 23.06
CA ARG A 146 6.10 10.43 22.96
C ARG A 146 5.14 10.67 21.78
N LEU A 147 4.80 11.92 21.51
CA LEU A 147 3.94 12.31 20.40
C LEU A 147 4.61 12.03 19.05
N VAL A 148 5.88 12.42 18.88
CA VAL A 148 6.66 12.13 17.66
C VAL A 148 6.77 10.62 17.41
N ARG A 149 7.03 9.82 18.46
CA ARG A 149 7.07 8.35 18.35
C ARG A 149 5.72 7.77 17.92
N SER A 150 4.63 8.24 18.51
CA SER A 150 3.27 7.82 18.15
C SER A 150 2.90 8.19 16.70
N TYR A 151 3.30 9.37 16.22
CA TYR A 151 3.12 9.76 14.82
C TYR A 151 3.91 8.87 13.88
N GLY A 152 5.15 8.51 14.24
CA GLY A 152 5.97 7.56 13.48
C GLY A 152 5.28 6.20 13.32
N GLU A 153 4.76 5.64 14.40
CA GLU A 153 4.01 4.36 14.37
C GLU A 153 2.75 4.45 13.51
N TRP A 154 1.98 5.54 13.61
CA TRP A 154 0.79 5.74 12.79
C TRP A 154 1.10 5.94 11.31
N ILE A 155 2.18 6.64 10.99
CA ILE A 155 2.66 6.84 9.61
C ILE A 155 3.06 5.51 8.98
N GLU A 156 3.77 4.66 9.71
CA GLU A 156 4.17 3.34 9.20
C GLU A 156 2.95 2.42 8.97
N TYR A 157 2.00 2.42 9.91
CA TYR A 157 0.76 1.66 9.77
C TYR A 157 -0.08 2.15 8.59
N ASN A 158 -0.31 3.46 8.49
CA ASN A 158 -1.11 4.06 7.42
C ASN A 158 -0.44 3.86 6.05
N ALA A 159 0.89 3.92 5.96
CA ALA A 159 1.62 3.60 4.73
C ALA A 159 1.40 2.15 4.29
N ALA A 160 1.43 1.20 5.23
CA ALA A 160 1.17 -0.21 4.94
C ALA A 160 -0.28 -0.43 4.47
N VAL A 161 -1.27 0.14 5.18
CA VAL A 161 -2.70 0.04 4.82
C VAL A 161 -2.96 0.68 3.45
N THR A 162 -2.39 1.85 3.19
CA THR A 162 -2.51 2.55 1.92
C THR A 162 -1.97 1.69 0.77
N ALA A 163 -0.80 1.08 0.95
CA ALA A 163 -0.19 0.28 -0.10
C ALA A 163 -0.96 -1.02 -0.38
N VAL A 164 -1.57 -1.64 0.64
CA VAL A 164 -2.46 -2.78 0.45
C VAL A 164 -3.74 -2.36 -0.28
N ASN A 165 -4.38 -1.28 0.15
CA ASN A 165 -5.62 -0.82 -0.46
C ASN A 165 -5.43 -0.41 -1.94
N ASP A 166 -4.29 0.20 -2.28
CA ASP A 166 -3.96 0.56 -3.67
C ASP A 166 -3.94 -0.68 -4.58
N VAL A 167 -3.29 -1.76 -4.13
CA VAL A 167 -3.26 -3.04 -4.85
C VAL A 167 -4.66 -3.68 -4.92
N LEU A 168 -5.42 -3.66 -3.82
CA LEU A 168 -6.77 -4.22 -3.80
C LEU A 168 -7.70 -3.49 -4.77
N VAL A 169 -7.65 -2.16 -4.83
CA VAL A 169 -8.43 -1.36 -5.78
C VAL A 169 -8.08 -1.75 -7.22
N THR A 170 -6.78 -1.83 -7.56
CA THR A 170 -6.35 -2.26 -8.91
C THR A 170 -6.87 -3.66 -9.25
N ILE A 171 -6.74 -4.63 -8.33
CA ILE A 171 -7.27 -5.98 -8.52
C ILE A 171 -8.79 -5.96 -8.73
N THR A 172 -9.53 -5.21 -7.91
CA THR A 172 -10.99 -5.08 -8.03
C THR A 172 -11.40 -4.57 -9.41
N VAL A 173 -10.71 -3.56 -9.93
CA VAL A 173 -10.97 -2.99 -11.26
C VAL A 173 -10.67 -4.01 -12.36
N LEU A 174 -9.54 -4.72 -12.29
CA LEU A 174 -9.21 -5.75 -13.28
C LEU A 174 -10.24 -6.89 -13.28
N LEU A 175 -10.65 -7.35 -12.10
CA LEU A 175 -11.65 -8.41 -11.96
C LEU A 175 -13.01 -8.04 -12.55
N ILE A 176 -13.48 -6.79 -12.39
CA ILE A 176 -14.78 -6.39 -12.94
C ILE A 176 -14.71 -6.26 -14.47
N VAL A 177 -13.60 -5.78 -15.02
CA VAL A 177 -13.38 -5.73 -16.48
C VAL A 177 -13.35 -7.14 -17.05
N ASP A 178 -12.55 -8.04 -16.47
CA ASP A 178 -12.48 -9.44 -16.90
C ASP A 178 -13.84 -10.13 -16.79
N SER A 179 -14.55 -9.93 -15.67
CA SER A 179 -15.91 -10.42 -15.47
C SER A 179 -16.84 -10.01 -16.61
N PHE A 180 -16.87 -8.72 -16.95
CA PHE A 180 -17.72 -8.20 -18.00
C PHE A 180 -17.40 -8.83 -19.36
N VAL A 181 -16.12 -8.93 -19.71
CA VAL A 181 -15.68 -9.57 -20.96
C VAL A 181 -16.09 -11.04 -21.01
N PHE A 182 -15.88 -11.79 -19.94
CA PHE A 182 -16.31 -13.19 -19.86
C PHE A 182 -17.82 -13.34 -20.05
N VAL A 183 -18.64 -12.49 -19.41
CA VAL A 183 -20.09 -12.59 -19.58
C VAL A 183 -20.52 -12.25 -21.01
N VAL A 184 -19.99 -11.17 -21.59
CA VAL A 184 -20.32 -10.77 -22.98
C VAL A 184 -19.94 -11.86 -23.98
N VAL A 185 -18.73 -12.40 -23.87
CA VAL A 185 -18.29 -13.52 -24.74
C VAL A 185 -19.13 -14.76 -24.48
N GLY A 186 -19.47 -15.06 -23.23
CA GLY A 186 -20.33 -16.18 -22.87
C GLY A 186 -21.72 -16.11 -23.48
N ILE A 187 -22.33 -14.91 -23.52
CA ILE A 187 -23.60 -14.68 -24.21
C ILE A 187 -23.45 -14.91 -25.72
N GLY A 188 -22.38 -14.38 -26.34
CA GLY A 188 -22.10 -14.57 -27.76
C GLY A 188 -21.87 -16.02 -28.14
N VAL A 189 -21.12 -16.77 -27.33
CA VAL A 189 -20.88 -18.20 -27.50
C VAL A 189 -22.16 -19.02 -27.39
N GLY A 190 -23.03 -18.69 -26.42
CA GLY A 190 -24.35 -19.31 -26.28
C GLY A 190 -25.26 -19.03 -27.48
N ALA A 191 -25.26 -17.79 -27.97
CA ALA A 191 -26.05 -17.40 -29.15
C ALA A 191 -25.54 -18.04 -30.46
N ALA A 192 -24.24 -18.32 -30.56
CA ALA A 192 -23.63 -18.98 -31.71
C ALA A 192 -23.80 -20.51 -31.70
N ASP A 193 -24.39 -21.08 -30.65
CA ASP A 193 -24.61 -22.52 -30.46
C ASP A 193 -23.35 -23.36 -30.74
N LEU A 194 -22.22 -22.92 -30.16
CA LEU A 194 -20.94 -23.61 -30.34
C LEU A 194 -21.00 -25.02 -29.73
N SER A 195 -20.31 -25.95 -30.38
CA SER A 195 -20.11 -27.29 -29.82
C SER A 195 -19.39 -27.22 -28.47
N PRO A 196 -19.56 -28.21 -27.57
CA PRO A 196 -18.91 -28.20 -26.26
C PRO A 196 -17.39 -27.99 -26.31
N ILE A 197 -16.72 -28.59 -27.31
CA ILE A 197 -15.28 -28.42 -27.53
C ILE A 197 -14.96 -26.97 -27.93
N GLY A 198 -15.80 -26.35 -28.78
CA GLY A 198 -15.66 -24.95 -29.15
C GLY A 198 -15.82 -24.00 -27.97
N VAL A 199 -16.77 -24.28 -27.06
CA VAL A 199 -16.96 -23.51 -25.82
C VAL A 199 -15.72 -23.58 -24.93
N TRP A 200 -15.18 -24.78 -24.68
CA TRP A 200 -13.98 -24.93 -23.84
C TRP A 200 -12.72 -24.34 -24.48
N THR A 201 -12.58 -24.46 -25.79
CA THR A 201 -11.43 -23.90 -26.53
C THR A 201 -11.46 -22.37 -26.51
N SER A 202 -12.62 -21.76 -26.74
CA SER A 202 -12.78 -20.30 -26.64
C SER A 202 -12.56 -19.81 -25.20
N PHE A 203 -13.05 -20.54 -24.20
CA PHE A 203 -12.82 -20.21 -22.80
C PHE A 203 -11.33 -20.21 -22.44
N ALA A 204 -10.60 -21.26 -22.83
CA ALA A 204 -9.16 -21.35 -22.59
C ALA A 204 -8.40 -20.23 -23.32
N GLY A 205 -8.74 -19.97 -24.59
CA GLY A 205 -8.14 -18.89 -25.37
C GLY A 205 -8.37 -17.51 -24.75
N LEU A 206 -9.61 -17.20 -24.36
CA LEU A 206 -9.96 -15.94 -23.70
C LEU A 206 -9.25 -15.80 -22.36
N THR A 207 -9.20 -16.87 -21.56
CA THR A 207 -8.51 -16.87 -20.26
C THR A 207 -7.03 -16.58 -20.42
N LEU A 208 -6.37 -17.14 -21.44
CA LEU A 208 -4.95 -16.85 -21.72
C LEU A 208 -4.74 -15.39 -22.13
N VAL A 209 -5.60 -14.86 -23.00
CA VAL A 209 -5.51 -13.47 -23.47
C VAL A 209 -5.74 -12.49 -22.33
N LEU A 210 -6.83 -12.64 -21.58
CA LEU A 210 -7.13 -11.77 -20.44
C LEU A 210 -6.10 -11.93 -19.34
N GLY A 211 -5.67 -13.16 -19.02
CA GLY A 211 -4.61 -13.41 -18.05
C GLY A 211 -3.30 -12.70 -18.42
N TYR A 212 -2.93 -12.71 -19.70
CA TYR A 212 -1.76 -11.97 -20.20
C TYR A 212 -1.96 -10.45 -20.09
N LEU A 213 -3.13 -9.92 -20.51
CA LEU A 213 -3.42 -8.49 -20.42
C LEU A 213 -3.46 -8.01 -18.97
N THR A 214 -4.10 -8.76 -18.07
CA THR A 214 -4.14 -8.49 -16.63
C THR A 214 -2.74 -8.55 -16.03
N HIS A 215 -1.89 -9.49 -16.45
CA HIS A 215 -0.49 -9.53 -16.04
C HIS A 215 0.29 -8.30 -16.50
N VAL A 216 0.13 -7.87 -17.76
CA VAL A 216 0.77 -6.67 -18.30
C VAL A 216 0.24 -5.41 -17.61
N ALA A 217 -1.07 -5.27 -17.46
CA ALA A 217 -1.70 -4.13 -16.78
C ALA A 217 -1.22 -4.03 -15.33
N TYR A 218 -1.18 -5.18 -14.65
CA TYR A 218 -0.56 -5.28 -13.33
C TYR A 218 0.88 -4.78 -13.39
N GLN A 219 1.74 -5.29 -14.28
CA GLN A 219 3.13 -4.81 -14.40
C GLN A 219 3.26 -3.33 -14.79
N MET A 220 2.39 -2.78 -15.64
CA MET A 220 2.44 -1.39 -16.10
C MET A 220 2.17 -0.40 -14.98
N ASP A 221 1.25 -0.74 -14.07
CA ASP A 221 1.04 -0.01 -12.82
C ASP A 221 2.32 0.02 -11.94
N HIS A 222 3.36 -0.75 -12.30
CA HIS A 222 4.64 -0.80 -11.60
C HIS A 222 5.79 -0.06 -12.28
N VAL A 223 5.67 0.29 -13.56
CA VAL A 223 6.78 0.90 -14.33
C VAL A 223 7.10 2.33 -13.84
N GLY A 224 6.22 2.97 -13.06
CA GLY A 224 6.52 4.23 -12.36
C GLY A 224 7.53 4.12 -11.21
N SER A 225 7.91 2.90 -10.78
CA SER A 225 8.82 2.67 -9.65
C SER A 225 10.14 1.97 -10.02
N VAL A 226 10.31 1.56 -11.27
CA VAL A 226 11.47 0.76 -11.75
C VAL A 226 12.77 1.58 -11.85
N GLY A 227 12.73 2.88 -11.51
CA GLY A 227 13.94 3.72 -11.40
C GLY A 227 14.61 3.73 -10.02
N SER A 228 14.08 3.09 -8.98
CA SER A 228 14.66 3.18 -7.61
C SER A 228 15.66 2.08 -7.26
N SER A 229 16.19 1.39 -8.26
CA SER A 229 17.38 0.53 -8.10
C SER A 229 18.70 1.28 -8.23
N GLU A 230 18.67 2.63 -8.26
CA GLU A 230 19.87 3.46 -8.14
C GLU A 230 20.16 3.76 -6.66
N ASP A 231 21.06 2.93 -6.12
CA ASP A 231 21.99 3.22 -5.03
C ASP A 231 21.37 3.57 -3.64
N PRO A 232 21.50 2.69 -2.62
CA PRO A 232 21.02 2.94 -1.25
C PRO A 232 21.69 4.14 -0.55
N THR A 233 22.65 4.82 -1.19
CA THR A 233 23.32 6.00 -0.67
C THR A 233 22.65 7.33 -1.04
N THR A 234 21.79 7.37 -2.07
CA THR A 234 21.28 8.64 -2.63
C THR A 234 19.97 9.18 -2.03
N ALA A 235 19.29 8.43 -1.17
CA ALA A 235 18.00 8.82 -0.56
C ALA A 235 18.09 9.11 0.95
N THR A 236 19.25 9.58 1.41
CA THR A 236 19.54 9.79 2.83
C THR A 236 20.10 11.19 3.02
N PHE A 237 19.38 12.05 3.76
CA PHE A 237 20.01 13.23 4.36
C PHE A 237 20.58 12.78 5.70
N ASP A 238 21.91 12.83 5.85
CA ASP A 238 22.58 12.69 7.16
C ASP A 238 22.12 11.48 8.01
N GLY A 239 22.04 10.29 7.38
CA GLY A 239 21.62 9.05 8.07
C GLY A 239 20.11 8.89 8.29
N VAL A 240 19.29 9.88 7.94
CA VAL A 240 17.82 9.82 7.96
C VAL A 240 17.29 9.30 6.62
N ARG A 241 16.69 8.10 6.64
CA ARG A 241 16.05 7.53 5.44
C ARG A 241 14.79 8.32 5.11
N LEU A 242 14.80 9.02 3.97
CA LEU A 242 13.58 9.56 3.40
C LEU A 242 12.74 8.40 2.86
N SER A 243 11.78 7.92 3.66
CA SER A 243 10.81 6.93 3.23
C SER A 243 9.89 7.54 2.19
N LYS A 244 10.10 7.23 0.91
CA LYS A 244 9.33 7.79 -0.22
C LYS A 244 7.91 7.18 -0.35
N GLY A 245 7.32 6.74 0.76
CA GLY A 245 6.14 5.89 0.76
C GLY A 245 6.51 4.42 0.49
N ALA A 246 5.69 3.51 1.03
CA ALA A 246 5.96 2.08 0.99
C ALA A 246 6.17 1.57 -0.45
N THR A 247 7.30 0.90 -0.69
CA THR A 247 7.57 0.20 -1.96
C THR A 247 6.86 -1.16 -1.98
N ARG A 248 6.56 -1.73 -3.15
CA ARG A 248 5.70 -2.93 -3.27
C ARG A 248 6.20 -4.20 -2.59
N GLY A 249 7.51 -4.36 -2.42
CA GLY A 249 8.06 -5.43 -1.58
C GLY A 249 7.54 -5.31 -0.15
N GLN A 250 7.48 -4.08 0.37
CA GLN A 250 6.90 -3.79 1.68
C GLN A 250 5.38 -3.99 1.71
N SER A 251 4.63 -3.84 0.62
CA SER A 251 3.17 -4.10 0.58
C SER A 251 2.86 -5.58 0.70
N HIS A 252 3.57 -6.45 -0.03
CA HIS A 252 3.42 -7.91 0.11
C HIS A 252 3.91 -8.40 1.46
N ASP A 253 5.04 -7.86 1.95
CA ASP A 253 5.58 -8.22 3.26
C ASP A 253 4.72 -7.65 4.40
N ALA A 254 4.08 -6.50 4.21
CA ALA A 254 3.08 -5.97 5.14
C ALA A 254 1.83 -6.84 5.14
N LEU A 255 1.29 -7.23 3.98
CA LEU A 255 0.15 -8.14 3.91
C LEU A 255 0.46 -9.48 4.59
N ARG A 256 1.64 -10.06 4.31
CA ARG A 256 2.09 -11.29 4.98
C ARG A 256 2.22 -11.11 6.49
N ARG A 257 2.78 -9.99 6.95
CA ARG A 257 2.88 -9.67 8.39
C ARG A 257 1.51 -9.52 9.03
N THR A 258 0.57 -8.83 8.40
CA THR A 258 -0.79 -8.64 8.94
C THR A 258 -1.58 -9.95 9.00
N VAL A 259 -1.47 -10.79 7.97
CA VAL A 259 -2.09 -12.13 7.96
C VAL A 259 -1.47 -13.01 9.05
N ARG A 260 -0.14 -13.00 9.18
CA ARG A 260 0.57 -13.81 10.18
C ARG A 260 0.33 -13.34 11.61
N ALA A 261 0.31 -12.03 11.86
CA ALA A 261 -0.01 -11.46 13.17
C ALA A 261 -1.44 -11.79 13.62
N ARG A 262 -2.38 -11.95 12.67
CA ARG A 262 -3.73 -12.40 12.96
C ARG A 262 -3.75 -13.86 13.44
N ASP A 263 -2.97 -14.74 12.81
CA ASP A 263 -2.88 -16.16 13.20
C ASP A 263 -2.20 -16.34 14.58
N GLU A 264 -1.17 -15.55 14.86
CA GLU A 264 -0.46 -15.57 16.15
C GLU A 264 -1.36 -15.04 17.29
N GLY A 265 -2.10 -13.96 17.05
CA GLY A 265 -3.06 -13.42 18.03
C GLY A 265 -4.24 -14.34 18.34
N THR A 266 -4.69 -15.16 17.38
CA THR A 266 -5.71 -16.19 17.63
C THR A 266 -5.18 -17.35 18.47
N THR A 267 -3.88 -17.66 18.36
CA THR A 267 -3.25 -18.76 19.10
C THR A 267 -3.09 -18.42 20.58
N GLU A 268 -2.66 -17.20 20.90
CA GLU A 268 -2.55 -16.74 22.30
C GLU A 268 -3.91 -16.61 23.01
N ALA A 269 -4.95 -16.24 22.27
CA ALA A 269 -6.31 -16.15 22.81
C ALA A 269 -6.85 -17.54 23.17
N ASP A 270 -6.64 -18.54 22.31
CA ASP A 270 -7.05 -19.94 22.52
C ASP A 270 -6.27 -20.59 23.69
N GLU A 271 -4.98 -20.27 23.85
CA GLU A 271 -4.18 -20.78 24.97
C GLU A 271 -4.62 -20.20 26.32
N ARG A 272 -4.97 -18.91 26.36
CA ARG A 272 -5.51 -18.28 27.58
C ARG A 272 -6.88 -18.84 27.98
N GLU A 273 -7.75 -19.14 27.01
CA GLU A 273 -9.02 -19.81 27.30
C GLU A 273 -8.83 -21.26 27.81
N ARG A 274 -7.85 -22.00 27.28
CA ARG A 274 -7.51 -23.35 27.78
C ARG A 274 -6.99 -23.31 29.21
N HIS A 275 -6.05 -22.43 29.51
CA HIS A 275 -5.54 -22.27 30.87
C HIS A 275 -6.61 -21.79 31.87
N SER A 276 -7.56 -20.96 31.42
CA SER A 276 -8.70 -20.53 32.25
C SER A 276 -9.68 -21.67 32.55
N ARG A 277 -9.84 -22.64 31.63
CA ARG A 277 -10.68 -23.82 31.84
C ARG A 277 -10.02 -24.88 32.73
N GLU A 278 -8.71 -25.06 32.63
CA GLU A 278 -7.97 -26.03 33.45
C GLU A 278 -7.74 -25.58 34.90
N GLY A 279 -7.74 -24.27 35.17
CA GLY A 279 -7.62 -23.74 36.55
C GLY A 279 -8.91 -23.77 37.38
N LYS A 280 -10.03 -24.30 36.86
CA LYS A 280 -11.35 -24.31 37.53
C LYS A 280 -11.83 -25.70 37.96
N THR A 281 -11.04 -26.75 37.77
CA THR A 281 -11.29 -28.12 38.25
C THR A 281 -10.37 -28.47 39.40
#